data_AF-A0A5N4B4U3-F1
#
_entry.id   AF-A0A5N4B4U3-F1
#
_cell.length_a   1.000
_cell.length_b   1.000
_cell.length_c   1.000
_cell.angle_alpha   90.00
_cell.angle_beta   90.00
_cell.angle_gamma   90.00
#
_symmetry.space_group_name_H-M   'P 1'
#
loop_
_entity.id
_entity.type
_entity.pdbx_description
1 polymer ?
#
loop_
_entity_poly.entity_id
_entity_poly.type
_entity_poly.pdbx_seq_one_letter_code
_entity_poly.pdbx_strand_id
1 'polypeptide(L)'
;MRKNFTMTDIKIVISILCKHLNHLYNVSLKAENFRLAKYNKSEVQNVKTFWRLLSRMVDVNSENTVTYVKSYFLKVLKYKSLHFYSLPEDMSCGSRELLIALAYLIANEFLNNRIQDIINKSVFNPNKQSHSSPDTSSDSKEDSNIVVKQIKNNEDLENMMQWIDGQIEYNNRQCWEYQEAIKKLLLKVCIDTSFKLFLLSTCFIHLKNQCKFIEQS
;
A
#
# COMPACT_ATOMS: atom_id res chain seq x y z
N MET A 1 -18.78 25.52 -11.95
CA MET A 1 -19.74 24.64 -11.23
C MET A 1 -18.95 23.55 -10.52
N ARG A 2 -18.83 23.59 -9.18
CA ARG A 2 -18.15 22.53 -8.39
C ARG A 2 -18.87 21.20 -8.57
N LYS A 3 -18.27 20.22 -9.24
CA LYS A 3 -18.73 18.83 -9.12
C LYS A 3 -18.12 18.26 -7.84
N ASN A 4 -18.91 18.27 -6.77
CA ASN A 4 -18.56 17.57 -5.53
C ASN A 4 -18.31 16.09 -5.83
N PHE A 5 -17.29 15.50 -5.22
CA PHE A 5 -17.11 14.05 -5.22
C PHE A 5 -18.40 13.39 -4.76
N THR A 6 -18.94 12.47 -5.58
CA THR A 6 -20.12 11.73 -5.16
C THR A 6 -19.72 10.73 -4.08
N MET A 7 -20.62 10.41 -3.15
CA MET A 7 -20.37 9.39 -2.12
C MET A 7 -19.94 8.03 -2.72
N THR A 8 -20.41 7.73 -3.94
CA THR A 8 -20.03 6.54 -4.70
C THR A 8 -18.54 6.56 -5.07
N ASP A 9 -18.00 7.70 -5.50
CA ASP A 9 -16.59 7.82 -5.89
C ASP A 9 -15.66 7.63 -4.67
N ILE A 10 -16.02 8.25 -3.54
CA ILE A 10 -15.27 8.11 -2.29
C ILE A 10 -15.28 6.65 -1.82
N LYS A 11 -16.43 5.98 -1.93
CA LYS A 11 -16.55 4.56 -1.60
C LYS A 11 -15.67 3.68 -2.49
N ILE A 12 -15.57 3.97 -3.78
CA ILE A 12 -14.69 3.24 -4.72
C ILE A 12 -13.23 3.42 -4.34
N VAL A 13 -12.79 4.66 -4.12
CA VAL A 13 -11.40 4.95 -3.73
C VAL A 13 -11.04 4.28 -2.41
N ILE A 14 -11.90 4.38 -1.40
CA ILE A 14 -11.68 3.70 -0.10
C ILE A 14 -11.65 2.18 -0.29
N SER A 15 -12.51 1.62 -1.16
CA SER A 15 -12.51 0.18 -1.42
C SER A 15 -11.21 -0.29 -2.08
N ILE A 16 -10.67 0.49 -3.03
CA ILE A 16 -9.36 0.22 -3.63
C ILE A 16 -8.25 0.34 -2.59
N LEU A 17 -8.28 1.38 -1.74
CA LEU A 17 -7.31 1.54 -0.66
C LEU A 17 -7.35 0.35 0.31
N CYS A 18 -8.54 -0.11 0.71
CA CYS A 18 -8.70 -1.29 1.56
C CYS A 18 -8.08 -2.54 0.91
N LYS A 19 -8.30 -2.77 -0.40
CA LYS A 19 -7.66 -3.90 -1.11
C LYS A 19 -6.15 -3.85 -0.98
N HIS A 20 -5.53 -2.69 -1.20
CA HIS A 20 -4.07 -2.53 -1.09
C HIS A 20 -3.58 -2.74 0.34
N LEU A 21 -4.20 -2.08 1.33
CA LEU A 21 -3.79 -2.22 2.73
C LEU A 21 -3.91 -3.67 3.20
N ASN A 22 -4.98 -4.36 2.83
CA ASN A 22 -5.19 -5.76 3.16
C ASN A 22 -4.12 -6.65 2.54
N HIS A 23 -3.78 -6.42 1.28
CA HIS A 23 -2.74 -7.19 0.58
C HIS A 23 -1.34 -6.94 1.15
N LEU A 24 -0.97 -5.66 1.32
CA LEU A 24 0.39 -5.25 1.73
C LEU A 24 0.71 -5.57 3.19
N TYR A 25 -0.30 -5.49 4.07
CA TYR A 25 -0.12 -5.60 5.50
C TYR A 25 -0.92 -6.74 6.13
N ASN A 26 -1.52 -7.63 5.33
CA ASN A 26 -2.28 -8.80 5.79
C ASN A 26 -3.36 -8.46 6.85
N VAL A 27 -4.15 -7.41 6.60
CA VAL A 27 -5.26 -6.99 7.46
C VAL A 27 -6.60 -7.21 6.77
N SER A 28 -7.70 -7.13 7.53
CA SER A 28 -9.06 -7.30 7.01
C SER A 28 -9.87 -6.02 7.22
N LEU A 29 -9.67 -5.05 6.34
CA LEU A 29 -10.40 -3.78 6.30
C LEU A 29 -11.42 -3.75 5.16
N LYS A 30 -12.58 -3.18 5.44
CA LYS A 30 -13.62 -2.86 4.44
C LYS A 30 -13.88 -1.36 4.45
N ALA A 31 -14.44 -0.83 3.37
CA ALA A 31 -14.81 0.59 3.29
C ALA A 31 -15.78 1.01 4.41
N GLU A 32 -16.59 0.07 4.89
CA GLU A 32 -17.49 0.28 6.02
C GLU A 32 -16.74 0.58 7.34
N ASN A 33 -15.58 -0.05 7.57
CA ASN A 33 -14.73 0.24 8.73
C ASN A 33 -14.32 1.71 8.75
N PHE A 34 -13.94 2.28 7.60
CA PHE A 34 -13.58 3.69 7.45
C PHE A 34 -14.79 4.61 7.70
N ARG A 35 -15.96 4.25 7.17
CA ARG A 35 -17.20 4.99 7.37
C ARG A 35 -17.58 5.08 8.84
N LEU A 36 -17.52 3.95 9.56
CA LEU A 36 -17.85 3.89 10.99
C LEU A 36 -16.80 4.59 11.86
N ALA A 37 -15.51 4.42 11.53
CA ALA A 37 -14.40 5.05 12.25
C ALA A 37 -14.47 6.58 12.19
N LYS A 38 -14.88 7.15 11.04
CA LYS A 38 -15.10 8.60 10.90
C LYS A 38 -16.02 9.18 11.98
N TYR A 39 -17.03 8.42 12.40
CA TYR A 39 -18.00 8.83 13.42
C TYR A 39 -17.72 8.25 14.81
N ASN A 40 -16.56 7.61 14.99
CA ASN A 40 -16.16 6.89 16.20
C ASN A 40 -17.20 5.82 16.64
N LYS A 41 -17.84 5.16 15.67
CA LYS A 41 -18.85 4.11 15.87
C LYS A 41 -18.33 2.71 15.51
N SER A 42 -17.02 2.51 15.60
CA SER A 42 -16.40 1.23 15.28
C SER A 42 -16.51 0.25 16.43
N GLU A 43 -16.84 -0.99 16.10
CA GLU A 43 -16.68 -2.13 17.03
C GLU A 43 -15.22 -2.29 17.47
N VAL A 44 -15.01 -2.83 18.67
CA VAL A 44 -13.68 -3.05 19.27
C VAL A 44 -12.77 -3.84 18.32
N GLN A 45 -13.30 -4.83 17.60
CA GLN A 45 -12.52 -5.60 16.64
C GLN A 45 -11.96 -4.73 15.50
N ASN A 46 -12.71 -3.73 15.06
CA ASN A 46 -12.28 -2.80 14.02
C ASN A 46 -11.19 -1.85 14.54
N VAL A 47 -11.30 -1.40 15.80
CA VAL A 47 -10.25 -0.62 16.49
C VAL A 47 -8.95 -1.42 16.54
N LYS A 48 -9.02 -2.69 16.95
CA LYS A 48 -7.86 -3.61 16.95
C LYS A 48 -7.25 -3.78 15.57
N THR A 49 -8.06 -3.89 14.52
CA THR A 49 -7.57 -3.97 13.14
C THR A 49 -6.83 -2.70 12.73
N PHE A 50 -7.31 -1.51 13.10
CA PHE A 50 -6.59 -0.27 12.84
C PHE A 50 -5.25 -0.20 13.58
N TRP A 51 -5.19 -0.60 14.86
CA TRP A 51 -3.93 -0.68 15.59
C TRP A 51 -2.92 -1.61 14.93
N ARG A 52 -3.37 -2.83 14.55
CA ARG A 52 -2.53 -3.80 13.82
C ARG A 52 -2.00 -3.22 12.51
N LEU A 53 -2.85 -2.50 11.77
CA LEU A 53 -2.41 -1.85 10.55
C LEU A 53 -1.32 -0.80 10.83
N LEU A 54 -1.54 0.11 11.78
CA LEU A 54 -0.54 1.13 12.12
C LEU A 54 0.78 0.51 12.58
N SER A 55 0.72 -0.56 13.38
CA SER A 55 1.89 -1.30 13.82
C SER A 55 2.68 -1.85 12.64
N ARG A 56 2.01 -2.53 11.70
CA ARG A 56 2.64 -3.13 10.51
C ARG A 56 3.14 -2.10 9.49
N MET A 57 2.53 -0.92 9.43
CA MET A 57 3.02 0.16 8.59
C MET A 57 4.32 0.77 9.13
N VAL A 58 4.46 0.83 10.45
CA VAL A 58 5.68 1.33 11.11
C VAL A 58 6.78 0.27 11.14
N ASP A 59 6.40 -0.97 11.50
CA ASP A 59 7.27 -2.13 11.55
C ASP A 59 6.46 -3.38 11.17
N VAL A 60 6.77 -3.91 10.00
CA VAL A 60 6.09 -5.02 9.34
C VAL A 60 6.08 -6.29 10.20
N ASN A 61 7.11 -6.49 11.02
CA ASN A 61 7.28 -7.68 11.85
C ASN A 61 6.81 -7.49 13.29
N SER A 62 6.30 -6.31 13.65
CA SER A 62 5.91 -6.03 15.02
C SER A 62 4.68 -6.83 15.46
N GLU A 63 4.80 -7.52 16.59
CA GLU A 63 3.67 -8.04 17.36
C GLU A 63 2.97 -6.87 18.07
N ASN A 64 2.15 -6.16 17.29
CA ASN A 64 1.17 -5.13 17.66
C ASN A 64 1.18 -4.65 19.13
N THR A 65 2.14 -3.79 19.47
CA THR A 65 2.20 -3.16 20.80
C THR A 65 1.83 -1.68 20.70
N VAL A 66 0.69 -1.29 21.28
CA VAL A 66 0.17 0.10 21.27
C VAL A 66 1.25 1.10 21.70
N THR A 67 2.00 0.75 22.75
CA THR A 67 3.06 1.58 23.33
C THR A 67 4.21 1.82 22.34
N TYR A 68 4.58 0.80 21.56
CA TYR A 68 5.60 0.94 20.50
C TYR A 68 5.11 1.88 19.40
N VAL A 69 3.89 1.66 18.88
CA VAL A 69 3.32 2.51 17.82
C VAL A 69 3.26 3.96 18.28
N LYS A 70 2.76 4.23 19.49
CA LYS A 70 2.75 5.58 20.07
C LYS A 70 4.16 6.16 20.19
N SER A 71 5.11 5.39 20.70
CA SER A 71 6.50 5.83 20.84
C SER A 71 7.13 6.19 19.50
N TYR A 72 6.90 5.39 18.46
CA TYR A 72 7.39 5.67 17.12
C TYR A 72 6.76 6.93 16.53
N PHE A 73 5.43 7.06 16.64
CA PHE A 73 4.71 8.25 16.19
C PHE A 73 5.23 9.53 16.86
N LEU A 74 5.56 9.47 18.15
CA LEU A 74 6.08 10.62 18.89
C LEU A 74 7.55 10.91 18.54
N LYS A 75 8.41 9.90 18.61
CA LYS A 75 9.87 10.08 18.53
C LYS A 75 10.36 10.22 17.10
N VAL A 76 9.84 9.42 16.18
CA VAL A 76 10.29 9.36 14.78
C VAL A 76 9.43 10.27 13.92
N LEU A 77 8.11 10.09 13.96
CA LEU A 77 7.20 10.83 13.07
C LEU A 77 6.86 12.24 13.52
N LYS A 78 7.22 12.59 14.77
CA LYS A 78 6.90 13.88 15.41
C LYS A 78 5.41 14.24 15.31
N TYR A 79 4.54 13.22 15.36
CA TYR A 79 3.09 13.40 15.30
C TYR A 79 2.59 14.09 16.57
N LYS A 80 1.78 15.14 16.44
CA LYS A 80 1.43 16.05 17.56
C LYS A 80 0.02 15.86 18.12
N SER A 81 -0.75 14.88 17.63
CA SER A 81 -2.14 14.71 18.07
C SER A 81 -2.21 14.13 19.48
N LEU A 82 -2.54 14.97 20.46
CA LEU A 82 -2.68 14.56 21.86
C LEU A 82 -3.74 13.46 22.03
N HIS A 83 -4.87 13.56 21.33
CA HIS A 83 -5.96 12.58 21.40
C HIS A 83 -5.52 11.17 21.02
N PHE A 84 -4.55 11.02 20.10
CA PHE A 84 -3.99 9.72 19.73
C PHE A 84 -3.17 9.11 20.87
N TYR A 85 -2.41 9.92 21.60
CA TYR A 85 -1.61 9.45 22.74
C TYR A 85 -2.46 9.11 23.97
N SER A 86 -3.61 9.78 24.12
CA SER A 86 -4.58 9.52 25.18
C SER A 86 -5.40 8.23 25.00
N LEU A 87 -5.29 7.54 23.85
CA LEU A 87 -6.02 6.29 23.62
C LEU A 87 -5.62 5.20 24.62
N PRO A 88 -6.52 4.30 25.03
CA PRO A 88 -6.18 3.24 25.98
C PRO A 88 -5.33 2.15 25.31
N GLU A 89 -4.53 1.44 26.12
CA GLU A 89 -3.66 0.35 25.63
C GLU A 89 -4.42 -0.94 25.31
N ASP A 90 -5.63 -1.10 25.84
CA ASP A 90 -6.52 -2.24 25.61
C ASP A 90 -7.17 -2.26 24.20
N MET A 91 -6.92 -1.23 23.39
CA MET A 91 -7.48 -1.04 22.05
C MET A 91 -9.02 -1.01 22.03
N SER A 92 -9.66 -0.55 23.11
CA SER A 92 -11.13 -0.53 23.24
C SER A 92 -11.81 0.58 22.42
N CYS A 93 -11.13 1.71 22.19
CA CYS A 93 -11.71 2.87 21.51
C CYS A 93 -10.69 3.67 20.67
N GLY A 94 -11.15 4.76 20.04
CA GLY A 94 -10.29 5.69 19.31
C GLY A 94 -10.23 5.51 17.80
N SER A 95 -11.21 4.83 17.20
CA SER A 95 -11.21 4.53 15.77
C SER A 95 -11.03 5.76 14.87
N ARG A 96 -11.52 6.93 15.29
CA ARG A 96 -11.35 8.18 14.55
C ARG A 96 -9.92 8.68 14.59
N GLU A 97 -9.30 8.69 15.76
CA GLU A 97 -7.91 9.10 15.98
C GLU A 97 -6.96 8.17 15.21
N LEU A 98 -7.25 6.87 15.20
CA LEU A 98 -6.51 5.87 14.42
C LEU A 98 -6.66 6.09 12.91
N LEU A 99 -7.86 6.42 12.45
CA LEU A 99 -8.08 6.75 11.04
C LEU A 99 -7.30 7.99 10.61
N ILE A 100 -7.20 9.01 11.46
CA ILE A 100 -6.39 10.21 11.20
C ILE A 100 -4.91 9.87 11.21
N ALA A 101 -4.44 9.05 12.16
CA ALA A 101 -3.06 8.57 12.20
C ALA A 101 -2.70 7.75 10.94
N LEU A 102 -3.62 6.92 10.44
CA LEU A 102 -3.44 6.20 9.18
C LEU A 102 -3.32 7.16 7.99
N ALA A 103 -4.18 8.17 7.91
CA ALA A 103 -4.10 9.19 6.87
C ALA A 103 -2.76 9.94 6.92
N TYR A 104 -2.24 10.21 8.12
CA TYR A 104 -0.92 10.80 8.30
C TYR A 104 0.20 9.91 7.75
N LEU A 105 0.20 8.60 8.03
CA LEU A 105 1.20 7.68 7.45
C LEU A 105 1.14 7.64 5.92
N ILE A 106 -0.07 7.55 5.36
CA ILE A 106 -0.27 7.55 3.90
C ILE A 106 0.28 8.86 3.29
N ALA A 107 0.04 10.00 3.93
CA ALA A 107 0.55 11.29 3.48
C ALA A 107 2.07 11.45 3.61
N ASN A 108 2.74 10.64 4.44
CA ASN A 108 4.19 10.63 4.62
C ASN A 108 4.85 9.46 3.87
N GLU A 109 4.32 9.09 2.71
CA GLU A 109 4.91 8.13 1.77
C GLU A 109 5.09 6.69 2.31
N PHE A 110 4.60 6.33 3.50
CA PHE A 110 4.76 4.97 4.04
C PHE A 110 4.17 3.89 3.12
N LEU A 111 3.00 4.19 2.55
CA LEU A 111 2.34 3.29 1.61
C LEU A 111 3.17 3.14 0.32
N ASN A 112 3.69 4.25 -0.20
CA ASN A 112 4.48 4.26 -1.42
C ASN A 112 5.82 3.54 -1.21
N ASN A 113 6.53 3.85 -0.13
CA ASN A 113 7.77 3.18 0.25
C ASN A 113 7.59 1.65 0.36
N ARG A 114 6.50 1.20 0.99
CA ARG A 114 6.21 -0.23 1.08
C ARG A 114 5.94 -0.87 -0.29
N ILE A 115 5.24 -0.17 -1.17
CA ILE A 115 5.02 -0.62 -2.55
C ILE A 115 6.35 -0.71 -3.28
N GLN A 116 7.22 0.30 -3.17
CA GLN A 116 8.56 0.29 -3.76
C GLN A 116 9.41 -0.86 -3.21
N ASP A 117 9.37 -1.15 -1.91
CA ASP A 117 10.08 -2.29 -1.32
C ASP A 117 9.65 -3.63 -1.94
N ILE A 118 8.34 -3.80 -2.18
CA ILE A 118 7.80 -5.02 -2.79
C ILE A 118 8.20 -5.10 -4.27
N ILE A 119 8.09 -3.99 -5.01
CA ILE A 119 8.54 -3.92 -6.41
C ILE A 119 10.03 -4.24 -6.49
N ASN A 120 10.84 -3.68 -5.61
CA ASN A 120 12.27 -3.91 -5.56
C ASN A 120 12.61 -5.38 -5.28
N LYS A 121 11.80 -6.05 -4.46
CA LYS A 121 11.94 -7.48 -4.16
C LYS A 121 11.43 -8.38 -5.30
N SER A 122 10.53 -7.91 -6.14
CA SER A 122 9.95 -8.66 -7.25
C SER A 122 11.01 -9.31 -8.14
N VAL A 123 10.70 -10.53 -8.62
CA VAL A 123 11.51 -11.25 -9.62
C VAL A 123 11.48 -10.54 -10.96
N PHE A 124 10.42 -9.77 -11.22
CA PHE A 124 10.23 -8.98 -12.44
C PHE A 124 10.86 -7.58 -12.34
N ASN A 125 11.67 -7.30 -11.32
CA ASN A 125 12.35 -6.01 -11.21
C ASN A 125 13.44 -5.92 -12.29
N PRO A 126 13.31 -5.03 -13.29
CA PRO A 126 14.29 -4.93 -14.38
C PRO A 126 15.69 -4.52 -13.88
N ASN A 127 15.76 -3.84 -12.73
CA ASN A 127 17.02 -3.41 -12.14
C ASN A 127 17.83 -4.54 -11.51
N LYS A 128 17.25 -5.74 -11.32
CA LYS A 128 17.96 -6.93 -10.84
C LYS A 128 18.63 -7.74 -11.96
N GLN A 129 18.38 -7.42 -13.23
CA GLN A 129 18.91 -8.18 -14.37
C GLN A 129 20.28 -7.72 -14.89
N SER A 130 20.99 -6.86 -14.16
CA SER A 130 22.38 -6.52 -14.51
C SER A 130 23.34 -7.03 -13.45
N HIS A 131 24.37 -7.73 -13.91
CA HIS A 131 25.48 -8.33 -13.14
C HIS A 131 25.24 -9.76 -12.62
N SER A 132 25.12 -10.70 -13.55
CA SER A 132 25.80 -11.97 -13.38
C SER A 132 27.32 -11.74 -13.35
N SER A 133 27.89 -11.72 -12.16
CA SER A 133 29.30 -12.09 -11.96
C SER A 133 29.32 -13.08 -10.80
N PRO A 134 29.79 -14.32 -11.03
CA PRO A 134 30.05 -15.22 -9.93
C PRO A 134 31.31 -14.72 -9.24
N ASP A 135 31.19 -14.21 -8.01
CA ASP A 135 32.09 -14.65 -6.93
C ASP A 135 31.80 -14.02 -5.57
N THR A 136 32.07 -14.88 -4.57
CA THR A 136 32.32 -14.62 -3.14
C THR A 136 31.17 -14.20 -2.22
N SER A 137 30.60 -15.22 -1.58
CA SER A 137 30.41 -15.34 -0.12
C SER A 137 30.07 -14.07 0.68
N SER A 138 28.81 -13.96 1.08
CA SER A 138 28.47 -13.61 2.47
C SER A 138 27.09 -14.18 2.82
N ASP A 139 27.03 -14.85 3.96
CA ASP A 139 25.82 -15.37 4.59
C ASP A 139 24.83 -14.23 4.85
N SER A 140 23.86 -14.07 3.97
CA SER A 140 22.59 -13.44 4.31
C SER A 140 21.48 -14.38 3.88
N LYS A 141 20.86 -15.05 4.87
CA LYS A 141 19.56 -15.70 4.73
C LYS A 141 18.52 -14.61 4.46
N GLU A 142 18.48 -14.09 3.25
CA GLU A 142 17.40 -13.24 2.80
C GLU A 142 16.39 -14.11 2.05
N ASP A 143 15.18 -14.11 2.62
CA ASP A 143 13.95 -14.68 2.08
C ASP A 143 13.58 -14.04 0.73
N SER A 144 14.36 -14.33 -0.31
CA SER A 144 13.92 -14.23 -1.70
C SER A 144 12.95 -15.40 -1.97
N ASN A 145 11.80 -15.39 -1.31
CA ASN A 145 10.72 -16.33 -1.57
C ASN A 145 10.06 -15.95 -2.90
N ILE A 146 10.46 -16.65 -3.98
CA ILE A 146 9.58 -17.49 -4.81
C ILE A 146 10.42 -18.25 -5.86
N VAL A 147 10.57 -19.55 -5.60
CA VAL A 147 10.42 -20.68 -6.55
C VAL A 147 11.44 -20.87 -7.69
N VAL A 148 12.62 -20.25 -7.73
CA VAL A 148 13.67 -20.75 -8.68
C VAL A 148 14.45 -21.95 -8.11
N LYS A 149 14.31 -22.25 -6.82
CA LYS A 149 15.13 -23.27 -6.12
C LYS A 149 14.66 -24.73 -6.27
N GLN A 150 13.61 -25.04 -7.04
CA GLN A 150 13.05 -26.40 -7.11
C GLN A 150 12.65 -26.89 -8.51
N ILE A 151 13.25 -26.37 -9.58
CA ILE A 151 13.01 -26.93 -10.93
C ILE A 151 13.81 -28.23 -11.05
N LYS A 152 13.15 -29.38 -11.09
CA LYS A 152 13.81 -30.69 -11.23
C LYS A 152 13.57 -31.34 -12.59
N ASN A 153 12.49 -30.98 -13.29
CA ASN A 153 12.11 -31.58 -14.58
C ASN A 153 11.43 -30.55 -15.50
N ASN A 154 11.19 -30.93 -16.76
CA ASN A 154 10.55 -30.08 -17.77
C ASN A 154 9.08 -29.77 -17.45
N GLU A 155 8.41 -30.63 -16.70
CA GLU A 155 7.01 -30.44 -16.29
C GLU A 155 6.90 -29.33 -15.22
N ASP A 156 7.85 -29.28 -14.28
CA ASP A 156 7.97 -28.19 -13.30
C ASP A 156 8.22 -26.84 -13.99
N LEU A 157 9.03 -26.84 -15.06
CA LEU A 157 9.25 -25.64 -15.89
C LEU A 157 7.96 -25.18 -16.56
N GLU A 158 7.24 -26.09 -17.19
CA GLU A 158 6.00 -25.76 -17.91
C GLU A 158 4.90 -25.28 -16.96
N ASN A 159 4.75 -25.93 -15.80
CA ASN A 159 3.85 -25.49 -14.73
C ASN A 159 4.24 -24.10 -14.19
N MET A 160 5.53 -23.82 -14.05
CA MET A 160 6.02 -22.51 -13.62
C MET A 160 5.76 -21.43 -14.67
N MET A 161 5.96 -21.74 -15.96
CA MET A 161 5.65 -20.82 -17.06
C MET A 161 4.16 -20.48 -17.07
N GLN A 162 3.28 -21.49 -16.99
CA GLN A 162 1.83 -21.26 -16.91
C GLN A 162 1.44 -20.43 -15.68
N TRP A 163 2.09 -20.67 -14.53
CA TRP A 163 1.85 -19.86 -13.34
C TRP A 163 2.28 -18.40 -13.54
N ILE A 164 3.46 -18.17 -14.14
CA ILE A 164 3.96 -16.83 -14.47
C ILE A 164 3.01 -16.11 -15.43
N ASP A 165 2.57 -16.78 -16.49
CA ASP A 165 1.62 -16.22 -17.46
C ASP A 165 0.31 -15.81 -16.77
N GLY A 166 -0.22 -16.67 -15.89
CA GLY A 166 -1.39 -16.35 -15.07
C GLY A 166 -1.17 -15.14 -14.15
N GLN A 167 0.02 -14.99 -13.55
CA GLN A 167 0.36 -13.80 -12.75
C GLN A 167 0.44 -12.54 -13.62
N ILE A 168 1.01 -12.63 -14.83
CA ILE A 168 1.11 -11.52 -15.78
C ILE A 168 -0.29 -11.06 -16.20
N GLU A 169 -1.16 -11.98 -16.60
CA GLU A 169 -2.55 -11.67 -16.98
C GLU A 169 -3.33 -11.03 -15.84
N TYR A 170 -3.20 -11.59 -14.63
CA TYR A 170 -3.83 -11.02 -13.44
C TYR A 170 -3.35 -9.58 -13.18
N ASN A 171 -2.04 -9.34 -13.23
CA ASN A 171 -1.44 -8.03 -13.02
C ASN A 171 -1.90 -7.03 -14.10
N ASN A 172 -1.94 -7.45 -15.36
CA ASN A 172 -2.45 -6.63 -16.47
C ASN A 172 -3.89 -6.19 -16.24
N ARG A 173 -4.75 -7.12 -15.79
CA ARG A 173 -6.13 -6.81 -15.43
C ARG A 173 -6.22 -5.80 -14.29
N GLN A 174 -5.43 -5.98 -13.22
CA GLN A 174 -5.41 -5.03 -12.10
C GLN A 174 -4.93 -3.63 -12.55
N CYS A 175 -3.86 -3.57 -13.35
CA CYS A 175 -3.37 -2.31 -13.95
C CYS A 175 -4.46 -1.59 -14.75
N TRP A 176 -5.22 -2.32 -15.57
CA TRP A 176 -6.34 -1.76 -16.32
C TRP A 176 -7.43 -1.21 -15.40
N GLU A 177 -7.84 -1.96 -14.37
CA GLU A 177 -8.84 -1.51 -13.38
C GLU A 177 -8.40 -0.20 -12.68
N TYR A 178 -7.10 -0.08 -12.36
CA TYR A 178 -6.53 1.13 -11.77
C TYR A 178 -6.47 2.30 -12.74
N GLN A 179 -6.05 2.06 -13.99
CA GLN A 179 -6.05 3.11 -15.03
C GLN A 179 -7.46 3.66 -15.24
N GLU A 180 -8.48 2.80 -15.29
CA GLU A 180 -9.87 3.25 -15.40
C GLU A 180 -10.35 4.05 -14.19
N ALA A 181 -9.99 3.62 -12.97
CA ALA A 181 -10.28 4.39 -11.77
C ALA A 181 -9.61 5.77 -11.79
N ILE A 182 -8.34 5.84 -12.20
CA ILE A 182 -7.58 7.09 -12.32
C ILE A 182 -8.19 8.01 -13.38
N LYS A 183 -8.52 7.50 -14.57
CA LYS A 183 -9.17 8.28 -15.64
C LYS A 183 -10.47 8.90 -15.15
N LYS A 184 -11.31 8.13 -14.46
CA LYS A 184 -12.57 8.62 -13.87
C LYS A 184 -12.36 9.74 -12.85
N LEU A 185 -11.27 9.69 -12.08
CA LEU A 185 -10.88 10.73 -11.13
C LEU A 185 -10.33 11.98 -11.84
N LEU A 186 -9.41 11.80 -12.80
CA LEU A 186 -8.76 12.90 -13.53
C LEU A 186 -9.75 13.69 -14.39
N LEU A 187 -10.68 13.03 -15.08
CA LEU A 187 -11.75 13.69 -15.84
C LEU A 187 -12.62 14.61 -14.96
N LYS A 188 -12.70 14.34 -13.66
CA LYS A 188 -13.43 15.17 -12.70
C LYS A 188 -12.58 16.29 -12.10
N VAL A 189 -11.26 16.10 -11.96
CA VAL A 189 -10.33 17.10 -11.42
C VAL A 189 -9.92 18.15 -12.48
N CYS A 190 -9.76 17.77 -13.76
CA CYS A 190 -9.40 18.71 -14.83
C CYS A 190 -10.45 19.80 -15.11
N ILE A 191 -11.69 19.66 -14.60
CA ILE A 191 -12.74 20.70 -14.69
C ILE A 191 -12.53 21.83 -13.66
N ASP A 192 -11.64 21.64 -12.67
CA ASP A 192 -11.44 22.56 -11.54
C ASP A 192 -9.98 23.05 -11.51
N THR A 193 -9.54 23.69 -12.60
CA THR A 193 -8.21 24.31 -12.68
C THR A 193 -8.26 25.69 -12.07
N SER A 194 -7.81 25.81 -10.82
CA SER A 194 -7.00 26.91 -10.28
C SER A 194 -6.70 26.68 -8.79
N PHE A 195 -5.96 25.62 -8.40
CA PHE A 195 -5.08 25.61 -7.21
C PHE A 195 -4.36 24.28 -6.91
N LYS A 196 -4.68 23.15 -7.57
CA LYS A 196 -4.17 21.81 -7.17
C LYS A 196 -3.14 21.19 -8.11
N LEU A 197 -2.22 22.00 -8.64
CA LEU A 197 -1.11 21.51 -9.47
C LEU A 197 0.04 20.88 -8.65
N PHE A 198 0.13 21.13 -7.33
CA PHE A 198 1.28 20.71 -6.53
C PHE A 198 1.27 19.23 -6.09
N LEU A 199 0.09 18.62 -5.88
CA LEU A 199 -0.02 17.19 -5.49
C LEU A 199 -0.09 16.26 -6.72
N LEU A 200 -0.60 16.76 -7.85
CA LEU A 200 -0.68 16.00 -9.08
C LEU A 200 0.65 15.98 -9.84
N SER A 201 1.47 17.04 -9.80
CA SER A 201 2.77 17.04 -10.47
C SER A 201 3.71 15.98 -9.92
N THR A 202 3.71 15.76 -8.60
CA THR A 202 4.58 14.77 -7.95
C THR A 202 4.16 13.34 -8.29
N CYS A 203 2.86 13.03 -8.26
CA CYS A 203 2.34 11.73 -8.69
C CYS A 203 2.53 11.49 -10.20
N PHE A 204 2.34 12.51 -11.05
CA PHE A 204 2.41 12.37 -12.50
C PHE A 204 3.86 12.26 -13.01
N ILE A 205 4.81 12.97 -12.41
CA ILE A 205 6.25 12.83 -12.74
C ILE A 205 6.74 11.43 -12.35
N HIS A 206 6.29 10.91 -11.20
CA HIS A 206 6.70 9.58 -10.75
C HIS A 206 6.07 8.44 -11.58
N LEU A 207 4.80 8.57 -11.97
CA LEU A 207 4.11 7.61 -12.85
C LEU A 207 4.62 7.65 -14.30
N LYS A 208 4.95 8.83 -14.84
CA LYS A 208 5.51 8.95 -16.20
C LYS A 208 6.91 8.31 -16.31
N ASN A 209 7.69 8.32 -15.24
CA ASN A 209 8.98 7.62 -15.20
C ASN A 209 8.80 6.09 -15.11
N GLN A 210 7.69 5.59 -14.58
CA GLN A 210 7.37 4.15 -14.55
C GLN A 210 6.78 3.64 -15.88
N CYS A 211 6.01 4.46 -16.60
CA CYS A 211 5.44 4.06 -17.90
C CYS A 211 6.40 4.16 -19.10
N LYS A 212 7.52 4.88 -19.00
CA LYS A 212 8.53 4.94 -20.07
C LYS A 212 9.23 3.62 -20.37
N PHE A 213 9.04 2.59 -19.53
CA PHE A 213 9.62 1.26 -19.73
C PHE A 213 8.78 0.32 -20.61
N ILE A 214 7.60 0.75 -21.08
CA ILE A 214 6.72 -0.10 -21.91
C ILE A 214 6.86 0.24 -23.42
N GLU A 215 7.49 1.35 -23.79
CA GLU A 215 7.66 1.76 -25.20
C GLU A 215 9.06 1.44 -25.80
N GLN A 216 9.89 0.65 -25.11
CA GLN A 216 11.23 0.26 -25.62
C GLN A 216 11.46 -1.27 -25.65
N SER A 217 10.39 -2.06 -25.73
CA SER A 217 10.46 -3.51 -25.92
C SER A 217 9.83 -3.91 -27.25
#